data_AF-A0A9E5IGM6-F1
#
_entry.id   AF-A0A9E5IGM6-F1
#
_cell.length_a   1.000
_cell.length_b   1.000
_cell.length_c   1.000
_cell.angle_alpha   90.00
_cell.angle_beta   90.00
_cell.angle_gamma   90.00
#
_symmetry.space_group_name_H-M   'P 1'
#
loop_
_entity.id
_entity.type
_entity.pdbx_description
1 polymer ?
#
loop_
_entity_poly.entity_id
_entity_poly.type
_entity_poly.pdbx_seq_one_letter_code
_entity_poly.pdbx_strand_id
1 'polypeptide(L)' 'MANESSSGIVLAAAALLGMVVANTTLRSTYFETLDKKFVLDVGAFYLSLTTQKFINYLLMTLFF' A
#
# COMPACT_ATOMS: atom_id res chain seq x y z
N MET A 1 -6.54 -12.35 -24.91
CA MET A 1 -6.42 -13.67 -24.25
C MET A 1 -5.09 -13.92 -23.54
N ALA A 2 -3.91 -13.90 -24.19
CA ALA A 2 -2.65 -14.22 -23.48
C ALA A 2 -2.17 -13.17 -22.43
N ASN A 3 -2.63 -11.92 -22.52
CA ASN A 3 -2.16 -10.82 -21.65
C ASN A 3 -3.17 -10.40 -20.56
N GLU A 4 -4.42 -10.86 -20.61
CA GLU A 4 -5.44 -10.55 -19.60
C GLU A 4 -5.37 -11.51 -18.39
N SER A 5 -4.93 -12.75 -18.59
CA SER A 5 -4.72 -13.69 -17.48
C SER A 5 -3.43 -13.42 -16.69
N SER A 6 -2.39 -12.88 -17.34
CA SER A 6 -1.11 -12.59 -16.68
C SER A 6 -1.21 -11.51 -15.61
N SER A 7 -2.04 -10.49 -15.80
CA SER A 7 -2.27 -9.45 -14.78
C SER A 7 -2.95 -10.01 -13.52
N GLY A 8 -3.91 -10.94 -13.69
CA GLY A 8 -4.55 -11.64 -12.57
C GLY A 8 -3.56 -12.51 -11.77
N ILE A 9 -2.63 -13.18 -12.44
CA ILE A 9 -1.59 -14.01 -11.79
C ILE A 9 -0.62 -13.14 -10.99
N VAL A 10 -0.20 -11.99 -11.53
CA VAL A 10 0.69 -11.05 -10.82
C VAL A 10 -0.02 -10.50 -9.57
N LEU A 11 -1.31 -10.16 -9.68
CA LEU A 11 -2.09 -9.65 -8.55
C LEU A 11 -2.27 -10.72 -7.45
N ALA A 12 -2.56 -11.96 -7.84
CA ALA A 12 -2.65 -13.09 -6.92
C ALA A 12 -1.30 -13.37 -6.23
N ALA A 13 -0.19 -13.34 -6.97
CA ALA A 13 1.14 -13.49 -6.41
C ALA A 13 1.47 -12.38 -5.41
N ALA A 14 1.15 -11.12 -5.73
CA ALA A 14 1.33 -9.99 -4.83
C ALA A 14 0.49 -10.13 -3.54
N ALA A 15 -0.74 -10.61 -3.63
CA ALA A 15 -1.60 -10.86 -2.47
C ALA A 15 -1.05 -11.98 -1.57
N LEU A 16 -0.56 -13.08 -2.17
CA LEU A 16 0.09 -14.18 -1.42
C LEU A 16 1.35 -13.71 -0.71
N LEU A 17 2.20 -12.95 -1.40
CA LEU A 17 3.40 -12.35 -0.79
C LEU A 17 3.03 -11.40 0.36
N GLY A 18 2.00 -10.58 0.17
CA GLY A 18 1.46 -9.72 1.23
C GLY A 18 1.02 -10.50 2.47
N MET A 19 0.33 -11.64 2.30
CA MET A 19 -0.04 -12.52 3.42
C MET A 19 1.19 -13.12 4.12
N VAL A 20 2.19 -13.60 3.37
CA VAL A 20 3.40 -14.19 3.95
C VAL A 20 4.18 -13.16 4.76
N VAL A 21 4.36 -11.95 4.22
CA VAL A 21 5.04 -10.85 4.92
C VAL A 21 4.26 -10.41 6.16
N ALA A 22 2.92 -10.40 6.10
CA ALA A 22 2.08 -10.02 7.24
C ALA A 22 2.04 -11.08 8.38
N ASN A 23 2.31 -12.35 8.09
CA ASN A 23 2.27 -13.45 9.06
C ASN A 23 3.65 -13.84 9.62
N THR A 24 4.73 -13.22 9.16
CA THR A 24 6.10 -13.49 9.64
C THR A 24 6.57 -12.44 10.66
N THR A 25 7.70 -12.67 11.33
CA THR A 25 8.32 -11.72 12.28
C THR A 25 8.64 -10.35 11.64
N LEU A 26 8.73 -10.31 10.30
CA LEU A 26 8.87 -9.08 9.50
C LEU A 26 7.63 -8.18 9.55
N ARG A 27 6.51 -8.68 10.08
CA ARG A 27 5.27 -7.92 10.32
C ARG A 27 5.56 -6.62 11.06
N SER A 28 6.34 -6.64 12.15
CA SER A 28 6.58 -5.43 12.93
C SER A 28 7.22 -4.33 12.07
N THR A 29 8.31 -4.67 11.39
CA THR A 29 9.03 -3.73 10.51
C THR A 29 8.20 -3.29 9.31
N TYR A 30 7.42 -4.20 8.72
CA TYR A 30 6.53 -3.91 7.60
C TYR A 30 5.43 -2.93 8.01
N PHE A 31 4.71 -3.22 9.10
CA PHE A 31 3.63 -2.36 9.61
C PHE A 31 4.16 -1.04 10.19
N GLU A 32 5.33 -1.01 10.84
CA GLU A 32 5.97 0.25 11.23
C GLU A 32 6.26 1.16 10.04
N THR A 33 6.77 0.59 8.95
CA THR A 33 7.05 1.36 7.72
C THR A 33 5.75 1.86 7.07
N LEU A 34 4.70 1.04 7.11
CA LEU A 34 3.39 1.35 6.55
C LEU A 34 2.58 2.35 7.40
N ASP A 35 2.81 2.39 8.71
CA ASP A 35 2.13 3.31 9.64
C ASP A 35 2.86 4.64 9.81
N LYS A 36 4.04 4.84 9.21
CA LYS A 36 4.73 6.14 9.23
C LYS A 36 3.77 7.25 8.83
N LYS A 37 3.56 8.20 9.75
CA LYS A 37 2.61 9.29 9.60
C LYS A 37 3.33 10.50 9.03
N PHE A 38 2.86 10.96 7.90
CA PHE A 38 3.21 12.24 7.30
C PHE A 38 2.08 13.22 7.65
N VAL A 39 2.43 14.23 8.44
CA VAL A 39 1.53 15.34 8.71
C VAL A 39 1.98 16.49 7.81
N LEU A 40 1.11 16.84 6.87
CA LEU A 40 1.24 18.05 6.07
C LEU A 40 0.40 19.12 6.78
N ASP A 41 1.10 20.07 7.39
CA ASP A 41 0.50 21.25 8.01
C ASP A 41 0.84 22.46 7.14
N VAL A 42 -0.18 23.06 6.52
CA VAL A 42 -0.04 24.25 5.68
C VAL A 42 -1.10 25.27 6.10
N GLY A 43 -0.76 26.08 7.09
CA GLY A 43 -1.59 27.19 7.57
C GLY A 43 -2.89 26.71 8.25
N ALA A 44 -4.00 26.73 7.51
CA ALA A 44 -5.31 26.26 8.00
C ALA A 44 -5.63 24.80 7.61
N PHE A 45 -4.78 24.17 6.80
CA PHE A 45 -4.96 22.78 6.36
C PHE A 45 -4.13 21.83 7.22
N TYR A 46 -4.82 20.96 7.96
CA TYR A 46 -4.21 19.86 8.70
C TYR A 46 -4.50 18.54 8.01
N LEU A 47 -3.47 17.94 7.42
CA LEU A 47 -3.62 16.71 6.66
C LEU A 47 -2.69 15.64 7.21
N SER A 48 -3.27 14.64 7.90
CA SER A 48 -2.54 13.48 8.43
C SER A 48 -2.72 12.26 7.52
N LEU A 49 -1.69 11.94 6.74
CA LEU A 49 -1.64 10.72 5.93
C LEU A 49 -0.61 9.75 6.50
N THR A 50 -1.01 8.49 6.66
CA THR A 50 -0.04 7.41 6.87
C THR A 50 0.55 6.98 5.52
N THR A 51 1.73 6.34 5.49
CA THR A 51 2.28 5.73 4.27
C THR A 51 1.26 4.83 3.59
N GLN A 52 0.49 4.05 4.38
CA GLN A 52 -0.59 3.22 3.87
C GLN A 52 -1.67 4.04 3.13
N LYS A 53 -2.14 5.15 3.72
CA LYS A 53 -3.15 6.01 3.09
C LYS A 53 -2.61 6.68 1.83
N PHE A 54 -1.35 7.13 1.86
CA PHE A 54 -0.69 7.72 0.69
C PHE A 54 -0.61 6.74 -0.48
N ILE A 55 -0.13 5.51 -0.25
CA ILE A 55 -0.07 4.47 -1.27
C ILE A 55 -1.47 4.17 -1.81
N ASN A 56 -2.47 4.03 -0.95
CA ASN A 56 -3.83 3.70 -1.36
C ASN A 56 -4.42 4.79 -2.28
N TYR A 57 -4.34 6.06 -1.89
CA TYR A 57 -4.83 7.15 -2.73
C TYR A 57 -4.06 7.31 -4.04
N LEU A 58 -2.74 7.12 -4.03
CA LEU A 58 -1.92 7.19 -5.23
C LEU A 58 -2.30 6.08 -6.22
N LEU A 59 -2.38 4.83 -5.75
CA LEU A 59 -2.81 3.71 -6.58
C LEU A 59 -4.22 3.92 -7.13
N MET A 60 -5.16 4.38 -6.29
CA MET A 60 -6.52 4.69 -6.72
C MET A 60 -6.54 5.78 -7.80
N THR A 61 -5.68 6.79 -7.68
CA THR A 61 -5.56 7.87 -8.68
C THR A 61 -4.98 7.37 -10.01
N LEU A 62 -4.04 6.42 -10.00
CA LEU A 62 -3.47 5.85 -11.24
C LEU A 62 -4.41 4.84 -11.92
N PHE A 63 -5.30 4.21 -11.16
CA PHE A 63 -6.27 3.24 -11.69
C PHE A 63 -7.54 3.87 -12.26
N PHE A 64 -7.76 5.17 -12.02
CA PHE A 64 -8.93 5.92 -12.44
C PHE A 64 -8.62 6.77 -13.67
#